data_AF-A0A6A6JF68-F1
#
_entry.id   AF-A0A6A6JF68-F1
#
_cell.length_a   1.000
_cell.length_b   1.000
_cell.length_c   1.000
_cell.angle_alpha   90.00
_cell.angle_beta   90.00
_cell.angle_gamma   90.00
#
_symmetry.space_group_name_H-M   'P 1'
#
loop_
_entity.id
_entity.type
_entity.pdbx_description
1 polymer ?
#
loop_
_entity_poly.entity_id
_entity_poly.type
_entity_poly.pdbx_seq_one_letter_code
_entity_poly.pdbx_strand_id
1 'polypeptide(L)'
;WYAYTLEELGGRATLSRQTAIGDRPIIHDLRREATAEVQIKLEEGKNSIPSLFQRSSSVPDSSSVTRRTLGSPSAMDFYYQVLGAFYSVHPTIDKTHIEIALREAEGLTNIAAELGCLHLLRPFLRDALGQHRQKLFLAIKRNPPRWLKLSIALEDDSIYTESLVHLVGAHPRWPWRPKSVLPPEIQHLIAQKAAELDRMCVDVDRDLLMVTIVGQDRKPVPCEDRSQRETWMIVQLFRDAIANGLRALERKKRGTCYRKILAGGSAYLDYPEIRDSCRKIMLTEWDDLAEDLKSLKAYASHIVEKVGANELMIDPDTNGIGYLTCVKVSAEDIPWRSKETSISGGN
;
A
#
# COMPACT_ATOMS: atom_id res chain seq x y z
N TRP A 1 28.75 30.66 6.19
CA TRP A 1 27.93 29.68 5.43
C TRP A 1 28.80 28.44 5.25
N TYR A 2 28.21 27.28 4.99
CA TYR A 2 29.00 26.06 4.77
C TYR A 2 29.09 25.80 3.28
N ALA A 3 30.30 25.52 2.79
CA ALA A 3 30.53 25.01 1.45
C ALA A 3 30.66 23.49 1.56
N TYR A 4 30.05 22.78 0.62
CA TYR A 4 30.18 21.33 0.52
C TYR A 4 30.99 21.02 -0.73
N THR A 5 32.12 20.34 -0.56
CA THR A 5 32.99 19.91 -1.65
C THR A 5 32.84 18.41 -1.84
N LEU A 6 32.70 18.00 -3.11
CA LEU A 6 32.68 16.59 -3.48
C LEU A 6 34.15 16.12 -3.51
N GLU A 7 34.54 15.27 -2.58
CA GLU A 7 35.87 14.66 -2.55
C GLU A 7 35.75 13.18 -2.94
N GLU A 8 36.64 12.71 -3.82
CA GLU A 8 36.69 11.31 -4.20
C GLU A 8 37.75 10.61 -3.36
N LEU A 9 37.31 9.88 -2.33
CA LEU A 9 38.17 9.07 -1.48
C LEU A 9 37.92 7.59 -1.77
N GLY A 10 38.87 6.94 -2.44
CA GLY A 10 38.85 5.49 -2.67
C GLY A 10 37.76 4.99 -3.61
N GLY A 11 37.41 5.76 -4.65
CA GLY A 11 36.41 5.37 -5.66
C GLY A 11 34.95 5.52 -5.21
N ARG A 12 34.71 6.25 -4.12
CA ARG A 12 33.37 6.65 -3.66
C ARG A 12 33.39 8.15 -3.40
N ALA A 13 32.48 8.89 -4.03
CA ALA A 13 32.33 10.33 -3.80
C ALA A 13 31.75 10.57 -2.40
N THR A 14 32.46 11.29 -1.56
CA THR A 14 32.04 11.68 -0.21
C THR A 14 31.96 13.20 -0.13
N LEU A 15 30.95 13.71 0.59
CA LEU A 15 30.70 15.14 0.71
C LEU A 15 31.42 15.66 1.96
N SER A 16 32.45 16.50 1.80
CA SER A 16 33.14 17.15 2.92
C SER A 16 32.50 18.50 3.23
N ARG A 17 32.10 18.71 4.49
CA ARG A 17 31.54 19.99 4.96
C ARG A 17 32.68 20.91 5.38
N GLN A 18 32.90 21.98 4.63
CA GLN A 18 33.89 23.00 4.97
C GLN A 18 33.20 24.29 5.42
N THR A 19 33.77 24.95 6.44
CA THR A 19 33.32 26.27 6.88
C THR A 19 33.82 27.30 5.87
N ALA A 20 32.91 27.91 5.12
CA ALA A 20 33.31 28.85 4.09
C ALA A 20 33.69 30.21 4.71
N ILE A 21 34.85 30.71 4.31
CA ILE A 21 35.39 32.02 4.67
C ILE A 21 35.11 32.96 3.49
N GLY A 22 34.19 33.91 3.66
CA GLY A 22 33.81 34.88 2.63
C GLY A 22 32.36 35.34 2.75
N ASP A 23 31.97 36.35 1.96
CA ASP A 23 30.58 36.81 1.88
C ASP A 23 29.69 35.76 1.20
N ARG A 24 28.42 35.70 1.61
CA ARG A 24 27.44 34.78 1.01
C ARG A 24 27.29 35.11 -0.49
N PRO A 25 27.43 34.14 -1.41
CA PRO A 25 27.11 34.41 -2.81
C PRO A 25 25.64 34.79 -2.93
N ILE A 26 25.37 35.93 -3.58
CA ILE A 26 24.03 36.38 -3.92
C ILE A 26 23.53 35.43 -5.02
N ILE A 27 22.53 34.61 -4.69
CA ILE A 27 21.83 33.79 -5.69
C ILE A 27 20.95 34.73 -6.50
N HIS A 28 21.45 35.16 -7.66
CA HIS A 28 20.63 35.87 -8.63
C HIS A 28 19.58 34.89 -9.18
N ASP A 29 18.32 35.24 -9.00
CA ASP A 29 17.18 34.55 -9.61
C ASP A 29 17.29 34.72 -11.14
N LEU A 30 17.91 33.73 -11.80
CA LEU A 30 18.18 33.71 -13.25
C LEU A 30 16.91 33.80 -14.13
N ARG A 31 15.73 33.94 -13.52
CA ARG A 31 14.46 34.13 -14.21
C ARG A 31 14.17 35.59 -14.60
N ARG A 32 14.91 36.58 -14.08
CA ARG A 32 14.61 38.01 -14.32
C ARG A 32 15.58 38.77 -15.22
N GLU A 33 16.74 38.23 -15.58
CA GLU A 33 17.77 38.95 -16.36
C GLU A 33 18.15 38.28 -17.70
N ALA A 34 17.23 37.53 -18.31
CA ALA A 34 17.38 37.13 -19.72
C ALA A 34 16.99 38.28 -20.68
N THR A 35 17.59 39.47 -20.50
CA THR A 35 17.58 40.57 -21.49
C THR A 35 18.95 41.26 -21.50
N ALA A 36 20.01 40.48 -21.67
CA ALA A 36 21.29 41.01 -22.10
C ALA A 36 21.85 40.08 -23.18
N GLU A 37 21.90 40.61 -24.40
CA GLU A 37 22.46 39.98 -25.58
C GLU A 37 23.91 39.54 -25.32
N VAL A 38 24.14 38.23 -25.18
CA VAL A 38 25.49 37.67 -25.31
C VAL A 38 25.70 37.38 -26.79
N GLN A 39 26.38 38.31 -27.47
CA GLN A 39 26.88 38.11 -28.83
C GLN A 39 27.98 37.04 -28.80
N ILE A 40 27.66 35.83 -29.25
CA ILE A 40 28.67 34.82 -29.56
C ILE A 40 29.16 35.12 -30.99
N LYS A 41 30.34 35.74 -31.10
CA LYS A 41 31.08 35.83 -32.37
C LYS A 41 31.48 34.42 -32.80
N LEU A 42 30.90 33.93 -33.88
CA LEU A 42 31.42 32.83 -34.68
C LEU A 42 32.23 33.44 -35.83
N GLU A 43 33.54 33.17 -35.87
CA GLU A 43 34.40 33.54 -36.98
C GLU A 43 34.08 32.71 -38.24
N GLU A 44 34.17 33.39 -39.38
CA GLU A 44 33.78 32.95 -40.70
C GLU A 44 34.71 31.88 -41.29
N GLY A 45 34.14 30.78 -41.76
CA GLY A 45 34.74 29.86 -42.73
C GLY A 45 33.99 29.94 -44.06
N LYS A 46 34.67 30.45 -45.09
CA LYS A 46 34.17 30.68 -46.46
C LYS A 46 33.62 29.40 -47.12
N ASN A 47 32.44 29.48 -47.75
CA ASN A 47 32.28 29.23 -49.20
C ASN A 47 30.81 29.33 -49.69
N SER A 48 30.62 30.26 -50.62
CA SER A 48 29.85 30.17 -51.87
C SER A 48 28.34 29.85 -51.87
N ILE A 49 27.55 30.85 -52.28
CA ILE A 49 26.14 30.79 -52.72
C ILE A 49 26.11 30.44 -54.24
N PRO A 50 24.95 30.04 -54.82
CA PRO A 50 24.06 31.07 -55.38
C PRO A 50 22.55 30.88 -55.09
N SER A 51 21.91 32.05 -55.07
CA SER A 51 20.50 32.42 -54.87
C SER A 51 19.45 31.65 -55.67
N LEU A 52 18.20 31.64 -55.18
CA LEU A 52 17.01 32.05 -55.97
C LEU A 52 15.74 32.19 -55.07
N PHE A 53 15.16 33.41 -55.04
CA PHE A 53 13.72 33.76 -54.80
C PHE A 53 13.06 33.34 -53.45
N GLN A 54 12.10 34.01 -52.82
CA GLN A 54 11.30 35.19 -53.11
C GLN A 54 10.73 35.72 -51.78
N ARG A 55 10.38 37.00 -51.79
CA ARG A 55 9.84 37.80 -50.70
C ARG A 55 8.35 37.49 -50.47
N SER A 56 7.93 37.26 -49.23
CA SER A 56 6.58 37.62 -48.76
C SER A 56 6.54 37.78 -47.24
N SER A 57 6.14 38.99 -46.86
CA SER A 57 5.81 39.44 -45.52
C SER A 57 4.48 38.86 -45.04
N SER A 58 4.46 38.30 -43.84
CA SER A 58 3.29 38.35 -42.96
C SER A 58 3.67 37.89 -41.55
N VAL A 59 3.43 38.79 -40.61
CA VAL A 59 3.45 38.68 -39.15
C VAL A 59 2.85 37.34 -38.68
N PRO A 60 3.51 36.57 -37.78
CA PRO A 60 2.83 35.53 -37.04
C PRO A 60 2.34 36.06 -35.69
N ASP A 61 1.06 35.85 -35.46
CA ASP A 61 0.38 36.00 -34.19
C ASP A 61 1.14 35.34 -33.04
N SER A 62 1.18 36.06 -31.94
CA SER A 62 1.55 35.58 -30.62
C SER A 62 0.58 34.50 -30.16
N SER A 63 0.95 33.23 -30.26
CA SER A 63 0.51 32.17 -29.34
C SER A 63 1.10 30.80 -29.72
N SER A 64 2.42 30.70 -29.70
CA SER A 64 3.07 29.41 -29.50
C SER A 64 4.04 29.53 -28.32
N VAL A 65 3.46 29.58 -27.12
CA VAL A 65 4.15 29.05 -25.94
C VAL A 65 4.51 27.62 -26.32
N THR A 66 5.78 27.39 -26.64
CA THR A 66 6.36 26.06 -26.78
C THR A 66 6.23 25.42 -25.40
N ARG A 67 5.07 24.80 -25.18
CA ARG A 67 4.81 23.87 -24.11
C ARG A 67 5.93 22.84 -24.27
N ARG A 68 6.95 22.91 -23.42
CA ARG A 68 7.96 21.85 -23.34
C ARG A 68 7.15 20.58 -23.14
N THR A 69 7.11 19.77 -24.18
CA THR A 69 6.61 18.41 -24.14
C THR A 69 7.26 17.75 -22.94
N LEU A 70 6.44 17.26 -21.98
CA LEU A 70 6.91 16.50 -20.84
C LEU A 70 7.71 15.29 -21.36
N GLY A 71 9.03 15.46 -21.47
CA GLY A 71 9.94 14.34 -21.49
C GLY A 71 9.87 13.67 -20.12
N SER A 72 10.03 12.34 -20.09
CA SER A 72 10.29 11.65 -18.82
C SER A 72 11.42 12.38 -18.09
N PRO A 73 11.32 12.59 -16.76
CA PRO A 73 12.35 13.29 -16.00
C PRO A 73 13.71 12.64 -16.28
N SER A 74 14.66 13.46 -16.72
CA SER A 74 16.03 13.00 -16.96
C SER A 74 16.70 12.74 -15.61
N ALA A 75 17.69 11.83 -15.57
CA ALA A 75 18.48 11.61 -14.36
C ALA A 75 19.09 12.93 -13.83
N MET A 76 19.45 13.85 -14.75
CA MET A 76 19.95 15.18 -14.40
C MET A 76 18.92 16.03 -13.65
N ASP A 77 17.64 15.94 -13.99
CA ASP A 77 16.58 16.70 -13.31
C ASP A 77 16.43 16.26 -11.85
N PHE A 78 16.61 14.96 -11.57
CA PHE A 78 16.63 14.46 -10.20
C PHE A 78 17.87 14.94 -9.44
N TYR A 79 19.06 14.94 -10.05
CA TYR A 79 20.26 15.52 -9.42
C TYR A 79 20.05 16.99 -9.04
N TYR A 80 19.49 17.82 -9.94
CA TYR A 80 19.20 19.22 -9.64
C TYR A 80 18.23 19.38 -8.48
N GLN A 81 17.20 18.53 -8.39
CA GLN A 81 16.23 18.58 -7.29
C GLN A 81 16.84 18.13 -5.95
N VAL A 82 17.67 17.09 -5.95
CA VAL A 82 18.38 16.65 -4.73
C VAL A 82 19.37 17.71 -4.26
N LEU A 83 20.15 18.29 -5.17
CA LEU A 83 21.07 19.38 -4.85
C LEU A 83 20.32 20.63 -4.38
N GLY A 84 19.19 20.97 -5.01
CA GLY A 84 18.31 22.06 -4.60
C GLY A 84 17.79 21.90 -3.17
N ALA A 85 17.51 20.66 -2.73
CA ALA A 85 17.06 20.40 -1.37
C ALA A 85 18.07 20.83 -0.30
N PHE A 86 19.38 20.78 -0.58
CA PHE A 86 20.41 21.33 0.32
C PHE A 86 20.30 22.85 0.48
N TYR A 87 19.77 23.54 -0.52
CA TYR A 87 19.54 24.98 -0.53
C TYR A 87 18.11 25.34 -0.12
N SER A 88 17.39 24.45 0.58
CA SER A 88 15.99 24.64 0.99
C SER A 88 15.01 24.84 -0.18
N VAL A 89 15.37 24.37 -1.38
CA VAL A 89 14.45 24.30 -2.52
C VAL A 89 13.76 22.94 -2.49
N HIS A 90 12.45 22.92 -2.29
CA HIS A 90 11.70 21.67 -2.19
C HIS A 90 11.61 20.94 -3.53
N PRO A 91 11.75 19.60 -3.55
CA PRO A 91 11.52 18.80 -4.74
C PRO A 91 10.10 18.99 -5.27
N THR A 92 9.97 19.08 -6.59
CA THR A 92 8.67 19.21 -7.25
C THR A 92 8.17 17.84 -7.63
N ILE A 93 7.18 17.35 -6.89
CA ILE A 93 6.51 16.07 -7.15
C ILE A 93 5.11 16.32 -7.68
N ASP A 94 4.68 15.50 -8.64
CA ASP A 94 3.33 15.56 -9.16
C ASP A 94 2.27 15.25 -8.07
N LYS A 95 1.35 16.20 -7.87
CA LYS A 95 0.22 16.10 -6.93
C LYS A 95 -1.05 15.51 -7.57
N THR A 96 -1.06 15.34 -8.88
CA THR A 96 -2.22 14.93 -9.67
C THR A 96 -2.17 13.45 -10.03
N HIS A 97 -1.02 12.96 -10.50
CA HIS A 97 -0.82 11.59 -10.94
C HIS A 97 0.12 10.81 -10.01
N ILE A 98 -0.45 9.88 -9.26
CA ILE A 98 0.32 9.07 -8.30
C ILE A 98 1.39 8.19 -8.94
N GLU A 99 1.17 7.68 -10.15
CA GLU A 99 2.17 6.83 -10.83
C GLU A 99 3.40 7.64 -11.26
N ILE A 100 3.22 8.92 -11.61
CA ILE A 100 4.32 9.83 -11.91
C ILE A 100 5.03 10.20 -10.61
N ALA A 101 4.26 10.57 -9.58
CA ALA A 101 4.78 10.87 -8.25
C ALA A 101 5.61 9.71 -7.67
N LEU A 102 5.18 8.46 -7.87
CA LEU A 102 5.91 7.26 -7.45
C LEU A 102 7.24 7.12 -8.20
N ARG A 103 7.25 7.31 -9.52
CA ARG A 103 8.49 7.25 -10.32
C ARG A 103 9.47 8.35 -9.93
N GLU A 104 8.97 9.55 -9.66
CA GLU A 104 9.78 10.68 -9.20
C GLU A 104 10.34 10.42 -7.80
N ALA A 105 9.51 9.95 -6.87
CA ALA A 105 9.94 9.59 -5.51
C ALA A 105 11.00 8.49 -5.52
N GLU A 106 10.86 7.46 -6.37
CA GLU A 106 11.88 6.42 -6.54
C GLU A 106 13.18 6.98 -7.12
N GLY A 107 13.11 7.81 -8.16
CA GLY A 107 14.28 8.45 -8.76
C GLY A 107 15.05 9.30 -7.75
N LEU A 108 14.34 10.18 -7.04
CA LEU A 108 14.90 11.03 -6.00
C LEU A 108 15.49 10.22 -4.84
N THR A 109 14.79 9.16 -4.42
CA THR A 109 15.25 8.27 -3.34
C THR A 109 16.53 7.54 -3.74
N ASN A 110 16.63 7.03 -4.97
CA ASN A 110 17.83 6.33 -5.43
C ASN A 110 19.05 7.27 -5.45
N ILE A 111 18.92 8.46 -6.04
CA ILE A 111 20.03 9.43 -6.10
C ILE A 111 20.40 9.92 -4.70
N ALA A 112 19.43 10.21 -3.85
CA ALA A 112 19.69 10.65 -2.49
C ALA A 112 20.29 9.54 -1.60
N ALA A 113 19.99 8.28 -1.88
CA ALA A 113 20.63 7.15 -1.23
C ALA A 113 22.10 7.02 -1.67
N GLU A 114 22.39 7.21 -2.97
CA GLU A 114 23.77 7.22 -3.50
C GLU A 114 24.60 8.36 -2.89
N LEU A 115 24.01 9.55 -2.75
CA LEU A 115 24.66 10.73 -2.16
C LEU A 115 24.67 10.74 -0.62
N GLY A 116 24.03 9.76 0.04
CA GLY A 116 23.94 9.69 1.49
C GLY A 116 23.09 10.78 2.16
N CYS A 117 22.22 11.47 1.40
CA CYS A 117 21.45 12.62 1.85
C CYS A 117 19.94 12.36 1.97
N LEU A 118 19.54 11.10 2.01
CA LEU A 118 18.13 10.69 2.01
C LEU A 118 17.30 11.34 3.14
N HIS A 119 17.90 11.57 4.31
CA HIS A 119 17.26 12.22 5.45
C HIS A 119 16.70 13.63 5.14
N LEU A 120 17.29 14.36 4.19
CA LEU A 120 16.80 15.68 3.78
C LEU A 120 15.51 15.59 2.97
N LEU A 121 15.33 14.51 2.21
CA LEU A 121 14.19 14.36 1.31
C LEU A 121 13.00 13.66 1.96
N ARG A 122 13.24 12.81 2.96
CA ARG A 122 12.19 11.99 3.60
C ARG A 122 10.94 12.79 3.99
N PRO A 123 11.02 13.92 4.73
CA PRO A 123 9.83 14.65 5.12
C PRO A 123 9.03 15.15 3.91
N PHE A 124 9.71 15.69 2.90
CA PHE A 124 9.07 16.21 1.70
C PHE A 124 8.40 15.12 0.85
N LEU A 125 9.10 13.99 0.68
CA LEU A 125 8.57 12.85 -0.07
C LEU A 125 7.35 12.25 0.63
N ARG A 126 7.38 12.13 1.96
CA ARG A 126 6.24 11.67 2.76
C ARG A 126 5.04 12.62 2.64
N ASP A 127 5.27 13.92 2.80
CA ASP A 127 4.20 14.92 2.70
C ASP A 127 3.59 14.96 1.30
N ALA A 128 4.41 14.89 0.26
CA ALA A 128 3.96 14.88 -1.13
C ALA A 128 3.14 13.62 -1.46
N LEU A 129 3.55 12.44 -0.99
CA LEU A 129 2.81 11.20 -1.17
C LEU A 129 1.52 11.18 -0.33
N GLY A 130 1.57 11.69 0.90
CA GLY A 130 0.43 11.80 1.80
C GLY A 130 -0.70 12.69 1.27
N GLN A 131 -0.38 13.70 0.45
CA GLN A 131 -1.37 14.55 -0.21
C GLN A 131 -2.33 13.77 -1.14
N HIS A 132 -1.94 12.60 -1.65
CA HIS A 132 -2.79 11.75 -2.49
C HIS A 132 -3.88 11.00 -1.69
N ARG A 133 -3.76 10.91 -0.36
CA ARG A 133 -4.73 10.30 0.57
C ARG A 133 -5.21 8.91 0.10
N GLN A 134 -6.51 8.72 -0.12
CA GLN A 134 -7.10 7.44 -0.55
C GLN A 134 -6.52 6.92 -1.87
N LYS A 135 -6.10 7.80 -2.79
CA LYS A 135 -5.46 7.36 -4.05
C LYS A 135 -4.12 6.65 -3.80
N LEU A 136 -3.42 7.00 -2.72
CA LEU A 136 -2.18 6.35 -2.29
C LEU A 136 -2.41 4.89 -1.98
N PHE A 137 -3.33 4.59 -1.07
CA PHE A 137 -3.61 3.22 -0.64
C PHE A 137 -4.16 2.35 -1.79
N LEU A 138 -4.95 2.94 -2.70
CA LEU A 138 -5.36 2.26 -3.94
C LEU A 138 -4.19 1.93 -4.87
N ALA A 139 -3.17 2.79 -4.95
CA ALA A 139 -1.97 2.53 -5.72
C ALA A 139 -1.07 1.49 -5.02
N ILE A 140 -1.02 1.48 -3.69
CA ILE A 140 -0.33 0.46 -2.90
C ILE A 140 -0.87 -0.92 -3.24
N LYS A 141 -2.21 -1.10 -3.18
CA LYS A 141 -2.87 -2.35 -3.57
C LYS A 141 -2.46 -2.87 -4.96
N ARG A 142 -2.21 -1.97 -5.93
CA ARG A 142 -1.83 -2.36 -7.31
C ARG A 142 -0.43 -2.96 -7.39
N ASN A 143 0.52 -2.49 -6.57
CA ASN A 143 1.88 -3.00 -6.55
C ASN A 143 2.53 -2.87 -5.15
N PRO A 144 2.09 -3.67 -4.17
CA PRO A 144 2.59 -3.57 -2.80
C PRO A 144 4.13 -3.73 -2.67
N PRO A 145 4.81 -4.65 -3.40
CA PRO A 145 6.26 -4.79 -3.29
C PRO A 145 7.05 -3.51 -3.60
N ARG A 146 6.59 -2.73 -4.60
CA ARG A 146 7.26 -1.51 -5.03
C ARG A 146 7.13 -0.41 -3.96
N TRP A 147 5.93 -0.26 -3.42
CA TRP A 147 5.65 0.68 -2.33
C TRP A 147 6.34 0.30 -1.03
N LEU A 148 6.45 -0.99 -0.72
CA LEU A 148 7.21 -1.48 0.43
C LEU A 148 8.70 -1.13 0.35
N LYS A 149 9.31 -1.27 -0.84
CA LYS A 149 10.71 -0.88 -1.03
C LYS A 149 10.89 0.64 -0.83
N LEU A 150 9.97 1.43 -1.36
CA LEU A 150 10.01 2.88 -1.19
C LEU A 150 9.80 3.27 0.27
N SER A 151 8.85 2.65 0.98
CA SER A 151 8.57 2.97 2.38
C SER A 151 9.76 2.67 3.28
N ILE A 152 10.53 1.61 3.00
CA ILE A 152 11.78 1.32 3.72
C ILE A 152 12.80 2.45 3.56
N ALA A 153 12.93 3.01 2.35
CA ALA A 153 13.84 4.11 2.11
C ALA A 153 13.33 5.42 2.75
N LEU A 154 12.03 5.68 2.68
CA LEU A 154 11.39 6.86 3.26
C LEU A 154 11.23 6.81 4.78
N GLU A 155 11.36 5.62 5.36
CA GLU A 155 11.00 5.27 6.74
C GLU A 155 9.52 5.57 7.06
N ASP A 156 8.64 5.36 6.07
CA ASP A 156 7.22 5.65 6.21
C ASP A 156 6.40 4.49 6.75
N ASP A 157 5.93 4.65 7.99
CA ASP A 157 5.16 3.63 8.70
C ASP A 157 3.85 3.29 7.98
N SER A 158 3.11 4.30 7.50
CA SER A 158 1.77 4.08 6.92
C SER A 158 1.85 3.34 5.58
N ILE A 159 2.81 3.70 4.72
CA ILE A 159 3.01 3.00 3.44
C ILE A 159 3.57 1.61 3.70
N TYR A 160 4.45 1.46 4.71
CA TYR A 160 5.02 0.17 5.10
C TYR A 160 3.96 -0.81 5.62
N THR A 161 3.14 -0.39 6.59
CA THR A 161 2.12 -1.23 7.20
C THR A 161 1.10 -1.68 6.16
N GLU A 162 0.56 -0.76 5.36
CA GLU A 162 -0.40 -1.07 4.30
C GLU A 162 0.18 -2.09 3.30
N SER A 163 1.41 -1.85 2.83
CA SER A 163 2.06 -2.72 1.87
C SER A 163 2.32 -4.11 2.45
N LEU A 164 2.74 -4.18 3.72
CA LEU A 164 3.03 -5.43 4.41
C LEU A 164 1.76 -6.27 4.62
N VAL A 165 0.64 -5.65 5.02
CA VAL A 165 -0.65 -6.34 5.19
C VAL A 165 -1.08 -7.00 3.87
N HIS A 166 -0.98 -6.29 2.74
CA HIS A 166 -1.29 -6.87 1.42
C HIS A 166 -0.39 -8.06 1.06
N LEU A 167 0.91 -7.96 1.35
CA LEU A 167 1.88 -9.01 1.03
C LEU A 167 1.68 -10.26 1.88
N VAL A 168 1.45 -10.10 3.18
CA VAL A 168 1.18 -11.20 4.11
C VAL A 168 -0.16 -11.86 3.77
N GLY A 169 -1.22 -11.08 3.56
CA GLY A 169 -2.54 -11.62 3.25
C GLY A 169 -2.58 -12.42 1.94
N ALA A 170 -1.83 -11.99 0.92
CA ALA A 170 -1.77 -12.68 -0.37
C ALA A 170 -0.69 -13.78 -0.47
N HIS A 171 0.13 -13.98 0.57
CA HIS A 171 1.18 -15.00 0.60
C HIS A 171 0.59 -16.44 0.56
N PRO A 172 1.22 -17.41 -0.13
CA PRO A 172 2.42 -17.32 -0.97
C PRO A 172 2.12 -17.01 -2.45
N ARG A 173 0.84 -16.86 -2.82
CA ARG A 173 0.39 -16.73 -4.21
C ARG A 173 0.05 -15.29 -4.54
N TRP A 174 1.09 -14.47 -4.66
CA TRP A 174 0.95 -13.07 -5.03
C TRP A 174 0.42 -12.89 -6.46
N PRO A 175 -0.57 -12.00 -6.66
CA PRO A 175 -1.06 -11.68 -8.01
C PRO A 175 -0.12 -10.70 -8.73
N TRP A 176 0.75 -9.99 -8.01
CA TRP A 176 1.79 -9.11 -8.55
C TRP A 176 3.06 -9.89 -8.85
N ARG A 177 3.70 -9.59 -9.98
CA ARG A 177 5.05 -10.10 -10.27
C ARG A 177 6.06 -9.28 -9.48
N PRO A 178 6.92 -9.87 -8.64
CA PRO A 178 7.98 -9.13 -7.98
C PRO A 178 9.03 -8.74 -9.03
N LYS A 179 8.88 -7.56 -9.62
CA LYS A 179 9.98 -6.93 -10.39
C LYS A 179 11.07 -6.40 -9.45
N SER A 180 10.71 -6.14 -8.19
CA SER A 180 11.59 -5.69 -7.13
C SER A 180 11.99 -6.85 -6.22
N VAL A 181 13.29 -7.09 -6.10
CA VAL A 181 13.85 -7.97 -5.08
C VAL A 181 13.61 -7.33 -3.71
N LEU A 182 12.83 -7.98 -2.85
CA LEU A 182 12.63 -7.55 -1.47
C LEU A 182 13.84 -8.01 -0.62
N PRO A 183 14.24 -7.27 0.42
CA PRO A 183 15.28 -7.72 1.34
C PRO A 183 14.93 -9.07 1.99
N PRO A 184 15.90 -9.97 2.21
CA PRO A 184 15.64 -11.31 2.75
C PRO A 184 15.01 -11.29 4.15
N GLU A 185 15.37 -10.31 4.98
CA GLU A 185 14.79 -10.09 6.31
C GLU A 185 13.27 -9.87 6.23
N ILE A 186 12.84 -9.05 5.27
CA ILE A 186 11.41 -8.74 5.06
C ILE A 186 10.68 -9.93 4.45
N GLN A 187 11.33 -10.70 3.57
CA GLN A 187 10.74 -11.94 3.05
C GLN A 187 10.50 -12.95 4.17
N HIS A 188 11.46 -13.09 5.10
CA HIS A 188 11.33 -13.96 6.25
C HIS A 188 10.19 -13.50 7.18
N LEU A 189 10.11 -12.20 7.47
CA LEU A 189 9.03 -11.60 8.26
C LEU A 189 7.65 -11.88 7.63
N ILE A 190 7.52 -11.68 6.31
CA ILE A 190 6.27 -11.97 5.58
C ILE A 190 5.88 -13.44 5.74
N ALA A 191 6.84 -14.36 5.55
CA ALA A 191 6.60 -15.78 5.69
C ALA A 191 6.19 -16.17 7.11
N GLN A 192 6.83 -15.60 8.13
CA GLN A 192 6.50 -15.83 9.54
C GLN A 192 5.08 -15.36 9.85
N LYS A 193 4.75 -14.09 9.56
CA LYS A 193 3.41 -13.53 9.82
C LYS A 193 2.33 -14.25 9.02
N ALA A 194 2.62 -14.69 7.80
CA ALA A 194 1.69 -15.47 7.01
C ALA A 194 1.42 -16.86 7.63
N ALA A 195 2.44 -17.49 8.21
CA ALA A 195 2.27 -18.76 8.93
C ALA A 195 1.48 -18.58 10.24
N GLU A 196 1.69 -17.49 10.96
CA GLU A 196 0.88 -17.13 12.14
C GLU A 196 -0.59 -16.90 11.76
N LEU A 197 -0.83 -16.16 10.68
CA LEU A 197 -2.16 -15.93 10.12
C LEU A 197 -2.85 -17.24 9.72
N ASP A 198 -2.11 -18.16 9.12
CA ASP A 198 -2.62 -19.48 8.75
C ASP A 198 -3.02 -20.32 9.96
N ARG A 199 -2.24 -20.30 11.04
CA ARG A 199 -2.59 -20.98 12.29
C ARG A 199 -3.88 -20.41 12.87
N MET A 200 -4.00 -19.08 12.93
CA MET A 200 -5.23 -18.42 13.39
C MET A 200 -6.45 -18.83 12.54
N CYS A 201 -6.28 -18.95 11.21
CA CYS A 201 -7.36 -19.40 10.35
C CYS A 201 -7.77 -20.86 10.63
N VAL A 202 -6.80 -21.74 10.89
CA VAL A 202 -7.09 -23.15 11.23
C VAL A 202 -7.88 -23.23 12.54
N ASP A 203 -7.49 -22.44 13.54
CA ASP A 203 -8.20 -22.39 14.82
C ASP A 203 -9.62 -21.84 14.65
N VAL A 204 -9.79 -20.75 13.90
CA VAL A 204 -11.10 -20.18 13.57
C VAL A 204 -11.97 -21.15 12.77
N ASP A 205 -11.41 -21.81 11.75
CA ASP A 205 -12.13 -22.80 10.95
C ASP A 205 -12.61 -23.96 11.83
N ARG A 206 -11.78 -24.43 12.76
CA ARG A 206 -12.16 -25.46 13.74
C ARG A 206 -13.29 -24.98 14.63
N ASP A 207 -13.17 -23.79 15.22
CA ASP A 207 -14.17 -23.25 16.14
C ASP A 207 -15.52 -23.02 15.44
N LEU A 208 -15.50 -22.52 14.21
CA LEU A 208 -16.68 -22.36 13.36
C LEU A 208 -17.40 -23.69 13.09
N LEU A 209 -16.66 -24.76 12.81
CA LEU A 209 -17.22 -26.09 12.58
C LEU A 209 -17.79 -26.73 13.85
N MET A 210 -17.37 -26.25 15.02
CA MET A 210 -17.82 -26.74 16.33
C MET A 210 -18.98 -25.93 16.92
N VAL A 211 -19.40 -24.83 16.29
CA VAL A 211 -20.52 -23.98 16.76
C VAL A 211 -21.76 -24.82 17.07
N THR A 212 -22.34 -24.62 18.24
CA THR A 212 -23.55 -25.33 18.68
C THR A 212 -24.44 -24.40 19.50
N ILE A 213 -25.74 -24.68 19.51
CA ILE A 213 -26.64 -24.13 20.52
C ILE A 213 -26.55 -25.03 21.76
N VAL A 214 -26.56 -24.41 22.92
CA VAL A 214 -26.48 -25.06 24.23
C VAL A 214 -27.80 -24.80 24.95
N GLY A 215 -28.49 -25.86 25.36
CA GLY A 215 -29.75 -25.77 26.09
C GLY A 215 -29.54 -25.31 27.54
N GLN A 216 -30.63 -25.21 28.31
CA GLN A 216 -30.60 -24.78 29.72
C GLN A 216 -29.66 -25.65 30.59
N ASP A 217 -29.51 -26.92 30.25
CA ASP A 217 -28.65 -27.89 30.94
C ASP A 217 -27.14 -27.70 30.68
N ARG A 218 -26.76 -26.64 29.96
CA ARG A 218 -25.37 -26.37 29.52
C ARG A 218 -24.77 -27.48 28.64
N LYS A 219 -25.62 -28.34 28.08
CA LYS A 219 -25.24 -29.39 27.14
C LYS A 219 -25.62 -29.00 25.70
N PRO A 220 -24.85 -29.44 24.69
CA PRO A 220 -25.26 -29.31 23.31
C PRO A 220 -26.63 -29.96 23.11
N VAL A 221 -27.47 -29.34 22.28
CA VAL A 221 -28.79 -29.87 21.97
C VAL A 221 -28.66 -31.30 21.42
N PRO A 222 -29.30 -32.32 22.04
CA PRO A 222 -29.21 -33.70 21.59
C PRO A 222 -30.18 -33.97 20.44
N CYS A 223 -29.81 -34.90 19.54
CA CYS A 223 -30.69 -35.36 18.46
C CYS A 223 -31.87 -36.21 18.96
N GLU A 224 -31.72 -36.82 20.13
CA GLU A 224 -32.64 -37.80 20.70
C GLU A 224 -33.93 -37.17 21.21
N ASP A 225 -33.87 -35.91 21.65
CA ASP A 225 -35.02 -35.17 22.13
C ASP A 225 -35.90 -34.73 20.95
N ARG A 226 -37.17 -35.15 20.96
CA ARG A 226 -38.13 -34.80 19.91
C ARG A 226 -38.44 -33.31 19.88
N SER A 227 -38.42 -32.64 21.03
CA SER A 227 -38.82 -31.24 21.19
C SER A 227 -37.76 -30.25 20.71
N GLN A 228 -36.51 -30.69 20.60
CA GLN A 228 -35.37 -29.87 20.21
C GLN A 228 -34.76 -30.32 18.86
N ARG A 229 -35.52 -31.11 18.10
CA ARG A 229 -35.04 -31.70 16.85
C ARG A 229 -34.85 -30.63 15.77
N GLU A 230 -35.74 -29.63 15.68
CA GLU A 230 -35.56 -28.49 14.77
C GLU A 230 -34.26 -27.74 15.07
N THR A 231 -34.01 -27.42 16.35
CA THR A 231 -32.80 -26.72 16.80
C THR A 231 -31.54 -27.53 16.52
N TRP A 232 -31.54 -28.83 16.79
CA TRP A 232 -30.41 -29.70 16.42
C TRP A 232 -30.17 -29.72 14.91
N MET A 233 -31.25 -29.80 14.11
CA MET A 233 -31.17 -29.84 12.65
C MET A 233 -30.61 -28.54 12.09
N ILE A 234 -31.05 -27.37 12.57
CA ILE A 234 -30.51 -26.09 12.09
C ILE A 234 -29.03 -25.93 12.44
N VAL A 235 -28.58 -26.44 13.61
CA VAL A 235 -27.15 -26.50 13.95
C VAL A 235 -26.38 -27.32 12.91
N GLN A 236 -26.90 -28.48 12.48
CA GLN A 236 -26.24 -29.29 11.45
C GLN A 236 -26.23 -28.62 10.09
N LEU A 237 -27.35 -28.03 9.66
CA LEU A 237 -27.44 -27.28 8.39
C LEU A 237 -26.49 -26.08 8.38
N PHE A 238 -26.37 -25.38 9.51
CA PHE A 238 -25.44 -24.29 9.67
C PHE A 238 -23.99 -24.76 9.52
N ARG A 239 -23.59 -25.82 10.23
CA ARG A 239 -22.24 -26.39 10.14
C ARG A 239 -21.92 -26.89 8.73
N ASP A 240 -22.87 -27.55 8.07
CA ASP A 240 -22.71 -28.03 6.71
C ASP A 240 -22.54 -26.85 5.73
N ALA A 241 -23.34 -25.79 5.87
CA ALA A 241 -23.19 -24.59 5.06
C ALA A 241 -21.84 -23.90 5.26
N ILE A 242 -21.35 -23.82 6.50
CA ILE A 242 -20.01 -23.31 6.80
C ILE A 242 -18.94 -24.23 6.20
N ALA A 243 -19.04 -25.55 6.37
CA ALA A 243 -18.10 -26.51 5.81
C ALA A 243 -18.03 -26.43 4.29
N ASN A 244 -19.18 -26.33 3.62
CA ASN A 244 -19.27 -26.15 2.17
C ASN A 244 -18.69 -24.80 1.74
N GLY A 245 -18.97 -23.73 2.51
CA GLY A 245 -18.34 -22.43 2.34
C GLY A 245 -16.82 -22.53 2.39
N LEU A 246 -16.26 -23.11 3.46
CA LEU A 246 -14.82 -23.27 3.66
C LEU A 246 -14.16 -24.13 2.57
N ARG A 247 -14.82 -25.22 2.14
CA ARG A 247 -14.34 -26.10 1.05
C ARG A 247 -14.28 -25.39 -0.30
N ALA A 248 -15.27 -24.53 -0.59
CA ALA A 248 -15.34 -23.78 -1.85
C ALA A 248 -14.34 -22.61 -1.92
N LEU A 249 -13.64 -22.29 -0.83
CA LEU A 249 -12.72 -21.15 -0.79
C LEU A 249 -11.32 -21.52 -1.29
N GLU A 250 -10.92 -20.86 -2.36
CA GLU A 250 -9.50 -20.61 -2.59
C GLU A 250 -8.94 -19.72 -1.47
N ARG A 251 -7.69 -19.94 -1.05
CA ARG A 251 -6.99 -19.09 -0.04
C ARG A 251 -7.09 -17.59 -0.34
N LYS A 252 -7.16 -17.21 -1.62
CA LYS A 252 -7.30 -15.82 -2.09
C LYS A 252 -8.65 -15.15 -1.77
N LYS A 253 -9.68 -15.90 -1.34
CA LYS A 253 -11.03 -15.41 -1.07
C LYS A 253 -11.48 -15.63 0.38
N ARG A 254 -10.59 -16.18 1.24
CA ARG A 254 -10.90 -16.46 2.65
C ARG A 254 -11.30 -15.22 3.43
N GLY A 255 -10.64 -14.08 3.18
CA GLY A 255 -10.97 -12.82 3.82
C GLY A 255 -12.40 -12.36 3.54
N THR A 256 -12.85 -12.47 2.28
CA THR A 256 -14.25 -12.15 1.93
C THR A 256 -15.24 -13.06 2.67
N CYS A 257 -14.93 -14.34 2.84
CA CYS A 257 -15.83 -15.25 3.56
C CYS A 257 -15.95 -14.88 5.03
N TYR A 258 -14.84 -14.70 5.74
CA TYR A 258 -14.91 -14.30 7.15
C TYR A 258 -15.55 -12.93 7.34
N ARG A 259 -15.33 -11.98 6.43
CA ARG A 259 -16.05 -10.69 6.48
C ARG A 259 -17.55 -10.82 6.25
N LYS A 260 -18.00 -11.73 5.39
CA LYS A 260 -19.45 -12.05 5.26
C LYS A 260 -20.01 -12.67 6.54
N ILE A 261 -19.27 -13.58 7.17
CA ILE A 261 -19.66 -14.19 8.45
C ILE A 261 -19.75 -13.12 9.55
N LEU A 262 -18.77 -12.22 9.60
CA LEU A 262 -18.70 -11.09 10.52
C LEU A 262 -19.84 -10.09 10.30
N ALA A 263 -20.18 -9.78 9.05
CA ALA A 263 -21.28 -8.88 8.72
C ALA A 263 -22.64 -9.44 9.15
N GLY A 264 -22.80 -10.77 9.17
CA GLY A 264 -24.04 -11.39 9.61
C GLY A 264 -25.22 -11.13 8.67
N GLY A 265 -26.43 -11.17 9.22
CA GLY A 265 -27.65 -10.82 8.49
C GLY A 265 -27.87 -11.69 7.25
N SER A 266 -28.22 -11.05 6.12
CA SER A 266 -28.41 -11.71 4.82
C SER A 266 -27.12 -11.87 4.01
N ALA A 267 -25.96 -11.46 4.54
CA ALA A 267 -24.67 -11.57 3.83
C ALA A 267 -24.23 -13.04 3.64
N TYR A 268 -24.71 -13.93 4.50
CA TYR A 268 -24.60 -15.39 4.37
C TYR A 268 -25.79 -16.08 5.05
N LEU A 269 -26.18 -17.24 4.52
CA LEU A 269 -27.30 -18.06 5.01
C LEU A 269 -28.60 -17.24 5.15
N ASP A 270 -29.12 -16.74 4.04
CA ASP A 270 -30.31 -15.89 4.06
C ASP A 270 -31.51 -16.65 4.66
N TYR A 271 -32.24 -15.98 5.57
CA TYR A 271 -33.29 -16.64 6.36
C TYR A 271 -34.42 -17.24 5.50
N PRO A 272 -34.98 -16.52 4.50
CA PRO A 272 -35.93 -17.10 3.56
C PRO A 272 -35.44 -18.38 2.88
N GLU A 273 -34.21 -18.40 2.38
CA GLU A 273 -33.63 -19.56 1.67
C GLU A 273 -33.47 -20.77 2.60
N ILE A 274 -33.02 -20.52 3.83
CA ILE A 274 -32.86 -21.57 4.85
C ILE A 274 -34.21 -22.11 5.29
N ARG A 275 -35.19 -21.24 5.55
CA ARG A 275 -36.56 -21.64 5.90
C ARG A 275 -37.20 -22.50 4.81
N ASP A 276 -37.02 -22.13 3.54
CA ASP A 276 -37.55 -22.91 2.42
C ASP A 276 -36.85 -24.26 2.26
N SER A 277 -35.56 -24.33 2.59
CA SER A 277 -34.80 -25.60 2.62
C SER A 277 -35.25 -26.49 3.78
N CYS A 278 -35.40 -25.93 4.98
CA CYS A 278 -35.89 -26.63 6.17
C CYS A 278 -37.26 -27.27 5.95
N ARG A 279 -38.21 -26.53 5.34
CA ARG A 279 -39.55 -27.04 5.02
C ARG A 279 -39.56 -28.20 4.01
N LYS A 280 -38.53 -28.32 3.17
CA LYS A 280 -38.37 -29.47 2.26
C LYS A 280 -37.84 -30.70 2.97
N ILE A 281 -37.11 -30.52 4.08
CA ILE A 281 -36.49 -31.61 4.84
C ILE A 281 -37.48 -32.19 5.85
N MET A 282 -38.18 -31.33 6.60
CA MET A 282 -39.16 -31.72 7.60
C MET A 282 -40.45 -30.90 7.44
N LEU A 283 -41.58 -31.60 7.57
CA LEU A 283 -42.94 -31.03 7.51
C LEU A 283 -43.40 -30.45 8.86
N THR A 284 -42.50 -30.20 9.81
CA THR A 284 -42.81 -29.59 11.11
C THR A 284 -42.80 -28.07 11.05
N GLU A 285 -43.39 -27.43 12.05
CA GLU A 285 -43.33 -25.98 12.24
C GLU A 285 -41.97 -25.60 12.84
N TRP A 286 -41.36 -24.53 12.32
CA TRP A 286 -39.99 -24.11 12.61
C TRP A 286 -40.01 -22.79 13.39
N ASP A 287 -40.70 -22.80 14.53
CA ASP A 287 -41.01 -21.58 15.29
C ASP A 287 -39.74 -20.87 15.79
N ASP A 288 -38.77 -21.63 16.31
CA ASP A 288 -37.52 -21.09 16.87
C ASP A 288 -36.43 -20.85 15.82
N LEU A 289 -36.65 -21.19 14.55
CA LEU A 289 -35.62 -21.14 13.50
C LEU A 289 -34.96 -19.78 13.36
N ALA A 290 -35.75 -18.69 13.46
CA ALA A 290 -35.23 -17.34 13.32
C ALA A 290 -34.29 -16.98 14.47
N GLU A 291 -34.63 -17.39 15.70
CA GLU A 291 -33.87 -17.10 16.91
C GLU A 291 -32.62 -17.99 17.01
N ASP A 292 -32.75 -19.27 16.68
CA ASP A 292 -31.64 -20.22 16.59
C ASP A 292 -30.61 -19.78 15.55
N LEU A 293 -31.06 -19.44 14.33
CA LEU A 293 -30.16 -18.97 13.28
C LEU A 293 -29.48 -17.65 13.67
N LYS A 294 -30.21 -16.72 14.30
CA LYS A 294 -29.63 -15.47 14.81
C LYS A 294 -28.55 -15.75 15.85
N SER A 295 -28.80 -16.67 16.78
CA SER A 295 -27.86 -17.05 17.83
C SER A 295 -26.59 -17.68 17.24
N LEU A 296 -26.74 -18.64 16.32
CA LEU A 296 -25.63 -19.26 15.61
C LEU A 296 -24.77 -18.24 14.86
N LYS A 297 -25.41 -17.30 14.15
CA LYS A 297 -24.72 -16.23 13.42
C LYS A 297 -23.98 -15.29 14.36
N ALA A 298 -24.54 -14.97 15.52
CA ALA A 298 -23.88 -14.13 16.52
C ALA A 298 -22.62 -14.81 17.09
N TYR A 299 -22.69 -16.10 17.43
CA TYR A 299 -21.52 -16.87 17.86
C TYR A 299 -20.44 -16.92 16.77
N ALA A 300 -20.83 -17.23 15.54
CA ALA A 300 -19.90 -17.29 14.42
C ALA A 300 -19.24 -15.93 14.14
N SER A 301 -19.99 -14.83 14.24
CA SER A 301 -19.47 -13.47 14.11
C SER A 301 -18.38 -13.17 15.14
N HIS A 302 -18.57 -13.59 16.38
CA HIS A 302 -17.57 -13.39 17.43
C HIS A 302 -16.29 -14.21 17.17
N ILE A 303 -16.43 -15.46 16.71
CA ILE A 303 -15.28 -16.31 16.37
C ILE A 303 -14.43 -15.67 15.26
N VAL A 304 -15.06 -15.11 14.23
CA VAL A 304 -14.33 -14.52 13.09
C VAL A 304 -13.88 -13.08 13.29
N GLU A 305 -14.25 -12.44 14.41
CA GLU A 305 -14.01 -11.00 14.66
C GLU A 305 -12.54 -10.60 14.38
N LYS A 306 -11.60 -11.40 14.91
CA LYS A 306 -10.17 -11.13 14.73
C LYS A 306 -9.69 -11.33 13.29
N VAL A 307 -10.17 -12.35 12.59
CA VAL A 307 -9.71 -12.66 11.21
C VAL A 307 -10.46 -11.88 10.13
N GLY A 308 -11.66 -11.40 10.44
CA GLY A 308 -12.47 -10.52 9.60
C GLY A 308 -12.12 -9.04 9.74
N ALA A 309 -11.29 -8.66 10.73
CA ALA A 309 -10.84 -7.30 10.92
C ALA A 309 -10.07 -6.75 9.70
N ASN A 310 -10.15 -5.44 9.51
CA ASN A 310 -9.45 -4.72 8.46
C ASN A 310 -8.42 -3.76 9.07
N GLU A 311 -7.15 -4.02 8.82
CA GLU A 311 -6.02 -3.17 9.20
C GLU A 311 -5.56 -2.28 8.03
N LEU A 312 -6.22 -2.37 6.86
CA LEU A 312 -5.95 -1.50 5.72
C LEU A 312 -6.67 -0.15 5.86
N MET A 313 -6.08 0.87 5.25
CA MET A 313 -6.68 2.22 5.15
C MET A 313 -7.79 2.31 4.08
N ILE A 314 -7.96 1.25 3.28
CA ILE A 314 -9.04 1.08 2.31
C ILE A 314 -10.00 -0.02 2.74
N ASP A 315 -11.26 0.14 2.35
CA ASP A 315 -12.25 -0.91 2.55
C ASP A 315 -12.00 -2.08 1.58
N PRO A 316 -11.77 -3.30 2.08
CA PRO A 316 -11.39 -4.43 1.25
C PRO A 316 -12.51 -4.91 0.33
N ASP A 317 -13.78 -4.77 0.72
CA ASP A 317 -14.90 -5.33 -0.04
C ASP A 317 -15.25 -4.47 -1.26
N THR A 318 -15.32 -3.14 -1.11
CA THR A 318 -15.46 -2.21 -2.24
C THR A 318 -14.27 -2.25 -3.20
N ASN A 319 -13.10 -2.63 -2.70
CA ASN A 319 -11.87 -2.72 -3.50
C ASN A 319 -11.56 -4.13 -3.98
N GLY A 320 -12.43 -5.13 -3.83
CA GLY A 320 -12.20 -6.47 -4.37
C GLY A 320 -10.95 -7.18 -3.80
N ILE A 321 -10.63 -6.93 -2.54
CA ILE A 321 -9.56 -7.58 -1.80
C ILE A 321 -10.09 -8.86 -1.19
N GLY A 322 -9.84 -10.01 -1.82
CA GLY A 322 -10.39 -11.29 -1.35
C GLY A 322 -9.65 -11.92 -0.16
N TYR A 323 -8.40 -11.53 0.07
CA TYR A 323 -7.55 -12.10 1.09
C TYR A 323 -7.72 -11.41 2.45
N LEU A 324 -7.06 -11.96 3.46
CA LEU A 324 -7.11 -11.51 4.85
C LEU A 324 -6.36 -10.20 5.05
N THR A 325 -6.94 -9.34 5.86
CA THR A 325 -6.47 -7.96 6.08
C THR A 325 -6.27 -7.64 7.56
N CYS A 326 -6.33 -8.65 8.43
CA CYS A 326 -6.30 -8.50 9.88
C CYS A 326 -4.88 -8.54 10.49
N VAL A 327 -3.85 -8.52 9.64
CA VAL A 327 -2.46 -8.64 10.09
C VAL A 327 -2.05 -7.37 10.81
N LYS A 328 -1.72 -7.48 12.09
CA LYS A 328 -1.21 -6.36 12.88
C LYS A 328 0.29 -6.24 12.70
N VAL A 329 0.73 -5.08 12.25
CA VAL A 329 2.14 -4.70 12.13
C VAL A 329 2.54 -3.95 13.41
N SER A 330 3.37 -4.57 14.23
CA SER A 330 3.88 -3.95 15.46
C SER A 330 5.09 -3.07 15.18
N ALA A 331 5.51 -2.28 16.16
CA ALA A 331 6.72 -1.44 16.04
C ALA A 331 8.00 -2.26 15.81
N GLU A 332 8.03 -3.50 16.32
CA GLU A 332 9.16 -4.43 16.16
C GLU A 332 9.31 -4.92 14.71
N ASP A 333 8.19 -4.98 13.99
CA ASP A 333 8.14 -5.36 12.58
C ASP A 333 8.67 -4.25 11.65
N ILE A 334 8.94 -3.05 12.19
CA ILE A 334 9.35 -1.85 11.43
C ILE A 334 10.87 -1.64 11.59
N PRO A 335 11.67 -1.81 10.54
CA PRO A 335 13.14 -1.84 10.64
C PRO A 335 13.81 -0.60 11.25
N TRP A 336 13.22 0.59 11.08
CA TRP A 336 13.77 1.84 11.60
C TRP A 336 13.31 2.16 13.03
N ARG A 337 12.16 1.66 13.48
CA ARG A 337 11.72 1.84 14.87
C ARG A 337 12.51 0.95 15.84
N SER A 338 12.87 -0.26 15.43
CA SER A 338 13.69 -1.18 16.24
C SER A 338 15.10 -0.64 16.53
N LYS A 339 15.60 0.30 15.71
CA LYS A 339 16.90 0.97 15.90
C LYS A 339 16.84 2.09 16.95
N GLU A 340 15.68 2.69 17.19
CA GLU A 340 15.52 3.76 18.18
C GLU A 340 15.49 3.20 19.61
N THR A 341 14.83 2.06 19.82
CA THR A 341 14.72 1.40 21.14
C THR A 341 16.07 0.94 21.70
N SER A 342 17.02 0.59 20.83
CA SER A 342 18.38 0.18 21.23
C SER A 342 19.29 1.36 21.59
N ILE A 343 18.94 2.59 21.19
CA ILE A 343 19.68 3.81 21.56
C ILE A 343 19.17 4.40 22.88
N SER A 344 17.88 4.21 23.21
CA SER A 344 17.29 4.71 24.46
C SER A 344 17.52 3.83 25.70
N GLY A 345 18.04 2.60 25.54
CA GLY A 345 18.31 1.67 26.64
C GLY A 345 19.71 1.75 27.25
N GLY A 346 20.54 2.68 26.79
CA GLY A 346 21.90 2.90 27.30
C GLY A 346 22.05 4.30 27.86
N ASN A 347 21.54 4.54 29.07
CA ASN A 347 21.95 5.62 29.95
C ASN A 347 21.74 5.22 31.41
#